data_AF-A0A852X1H2-F1
#
_entry.id   AF-A0A852X1H2-F1
#
_cell.length_a   1.000
_cell.length_b   1.000
_cell.length_c   1.000
_cell.angle_alpha   90.00
_cell.angle_beta   90.00
_cell.angle_gamma   90.00
#
_symmetry.space_group_name_H-M   'P 1'
#
loop_
_entity.id
_entity.type
_entity.pdbx_description
1 polymer ?
#
loop_
_entity_poly.entity_id
_entity_poly.type
_entity_poly.pdbx_seq_one_letter_code
_entity_poly.pdbx_strand_id
1 'polypeptide(L)'
;MADALETQQRSKSGFIRSYGMFWDAAEVDWRGEETRPHKELLGRIGQRNPRLQVANFWKQRGIYVLYNDHGPYYVGKTVGGGMTLGKRLSQHYLGLNGSPHRGKWTRFSWFGWHGTLKSTDERGLQNLRALPKKLLTDSTHTVHDIESLLICTLGTIHVGNAREEAFTAAARWEQIWHHERDHYLTKVESRLYA
;
A
#
# COMPACT_ATOMS: atom_id res chain seq x y z
N MET A 1 9.28 -24.65 0.11
CA MET A 1 8.87 -23.33 -0.41
C MET A 1 9.24 -23.28 -1.88
N ALA A 2 8.31 -23.69 -2.76
CA ALA A 2 8.48 -23.58 -4.20
C ALA A 2 8.65 -22.10 -4.59
N ASP A 3 9.51 -21.84 -5.58
CA ASP A 3 10.05 -20.54 -5.95
C ASP A 3 8.93 -19.50 -6.20
N ALA A 4 8.81 -18.50 -5.33
CA ALA A 4 7.75 -17.48 -5.41
C ALA A 4 7.74 -16.77 -6.79
N LEU A 5 8.90 -16.68 -7.45
CA LEU A 5 9.02 -16.18 -8.81
C LEU A 5 8.34 -17.10 -9.84
N GLU A 6 8.44 -18.41 -9.66
CA GLU A 6 7.83 -19.40 -10.55
C GLU A 6 6.30 -19.40 -10.38
N THR A 7 5.80 -19.24 -9.15
CA THR A 7 4.38 -18.99 -8.88
C THR A 7 3.91 -17.69 -9.53
N GLN A 8 4.66 -16.59 -9.42
CA GLN A 8 4.35 -15.31 -10.10
C GLN A 8 4.41 -15.39 -11.64
N GLN A 9 5.21 -16.30 -12.20
CA GLN A 9 5.27 -16.54 -13.65
C GLN A 9 4.05 -17.34 -14.11
N ARG A 10 3.57 -18.29 -13.30
CA ARG A 10 2.38 -19.11 -13.60
C ARG A 10 1.06 -18.39 -13.32
N SER A 11 1.00 -17.50 -12.33
CA SER A 11 -0.23 -16.78 -11.98
C SER A 11 -0.53 -15.64 -12.97
N LYS A 12 -1.54 -15.82 -13.81
CA LYS A 12 -2.08 -14.76 -14.69
C LYS A 12 -2.92 -13.73 -13.93
N SER A 13 -3.32 -14.02 -12.68
CA SER A 13 -4.20 -13.21 -11.83
C SER A 13 -3.50 -12.75 -10.55
N GLY A 14 -3.85 -11.56 -10.06
CA GLY A 14 -3.31 -10.98 -8.82
C GLY A 14 -2.95 -9.51 -8.97
N PHE A 15 -3.59 -8.66 -8.16
CA PHE A 15 -3.35 -7.22 -8.16
C PHE A 15 -2.04 -6.85 -7.44
N ILE A 16 -1.77 -7.50 -6.30
CA ILE A 16 -0.51 -7.38 -5.57
C ILE A 16 0.47 -8.45 -6.06
N ARG A 17 1.64 -8.04 -6.51
CA ARG A 17 2.68 -8.93 -7.03
C ARG A 17 3.85 -9.06 -6.08
N SER A 18 4.27 -8.00 -5.43
CA SER A 18 5.32 -8.05 -4.41
C SER A 18 4.90 -7.21 -3.21
N TYR A 19 5.39 -7.54 -2.03
CA TYR A 19 5.06 -6.81 -0.81
C TYR A 19 6.22 -6.84 0.16
N GLY A 20 6.26 -5.85 1.05
CA GLY A 20 7.17 -5.79 2.19
C GLY A 20 6.39 -5.39 3.43
N MET A 21 6.66 -6.04 4.55
CA MET A 21 5.93 -5.84 5.79
C MET A 21 6.84 -5.23 6.85
N PHE A 22 6.39 -4.15 7.49
CA PHE A 22 7.01 -3.55 8.67
C PHE A 22 8.50 -3.21 8.49
N TRP A 23 8.87 -2.71 7.31
CA TRP A 23 10.22 -2.23 7.05
C TRP A 23 10.53 -1.03 7.95
N ASP A 24 11.76 -0.98 8.44
CA ASP A 24 12.24 0.12 9.27
C ASP A 24 12.56 1.32 8.39
N ALA A 25 12.00 2.48 8.73
CA ALA A 25 12.24 3.70 7.98
C ALA A 25 13.68 4.22 8.16
N ALA A 26 14.32 3.95 9.29
CA ALA A 26 15.69 4.41 9.55
C ALA A 26 16.73 3.67 8.70
N GLU A 27 16.43 2.44 8.28
CA GLU A 27 17.31 1.57 7.48
C GLU A 27 17.25 1.85 5.97
N VAL A 28 16.48 2.87 5.55
CA VAL A 28 16.34 3.24 4.14
C VAL A 28 17.15 4.51 3.84
N ASP A 29 17.93 4.46 2.76
CA ASP A 29 18.57 5.66 2.24
C ASP A 29 17.57 6.53 1.45
N TRP A 30 16.96 7.49 2.14
CA TRP A 30 15.96 8.40 1.56
C TRP A 30 16.52 9.50 0.67
N ARG A 31 17.81 9.84 0.83
CA ARG A 31 18.44 10.97 0.13
C ARG A 31 19.23 10.49 -1.08
N GLY A 32 19.80 9.29 -1.02
CA GLY A 32 20.91 8.89 -1.87
C GLY A 32 22.19 9.55 -1.35
N GLU A 33 23.32 8.86 -1.39
CA GLU A 33 24.63 9.48 -1.16
C GLU A 33 25.00 10.42 -2.32
N GLU A 34 25.76 11.48 -2.07
CA GLU A 34 26.28 12.37 -3.14
C GLU A 34 27.12 11.61 -4.17
N THR A 35 27.75 10.51 -3.76
CA THR A 35 28.58 9.62 -4.58
C THR A 35 27.80 8.45 -5.18
N ARG A 36 26.56 8.19 -4.73
CA ARG A 36 25.69 7.12 -5.25
C ARG A 36 24.45 7.72 -5.88
N PRO A 37 24.34 7.75 -7.22
CA PRO A 37 23.22 8.39 -7.92
C PRO A 37 21.89 7.61 -7.79
N HIS A 38 21.82 6.58 -6.94
CA HIS A 38 20.69 5.67 -6.86
C HIS A 38 20.07 5.70 -5.48
N LYS A 39 18.81 6.12 -5.42
CA LYS A 39 17.98 5.95 -4.22
C LYS A 39 17.50 4.51 -4.13
N GLU A 40 17.54 3.96 -2.93
CA GLU A 40 17.43 2.52 -2.74
C GLU A 40 16.38 2.17 -1.70
N LEU A 41 15.48 1.28 -2.10
CA LEU A 41 14.52 0.64 -1.22
C LEU A 41 14.73 -0.86 -1.41
N LEU A 42 15.80 -1.39 -0.84
CA LEU A 42 16.24 -2.76 -1.10
C LEU A 42 15.43 -3.76 -0.29
N GLY A 43 14.96 -4.82 -0.96
CA GLY A 43 14.39 -5.99 -0.33
C GLY A 43 15.07 -7.25 -0.83
N ARG A 44 14.97 -8.33 -0.06
CA ARG A 44 15.53 -9.63 -0.44
C ARG A 44 14.60 -10.79 -0.17
N ILE A 45 14.76 -11.85 -0.96
CA ILE A 45 14.25 -13.19 -0.69
C ILE A 45 15.45 -14.10 -0.48
N GLY A 46 15.35 -15.00 0.51
CA GLY A 46 16.47 -15.83 0.92
C GLY A 46 17.57 -15.04 1.65
N GLN A 47 18.48 -15.75 2.30
CA GLN A 47 19.58 -15.15 3.08
C GLN A 47 20.96 -15.48 2.52
N ARG A 48 21.09 -16.53 1.69
CA ARG A 48 22.38 -17.06 1.21
C ARG A 48 22.25 -17.55 -0.23
N ASN A 49 23.37 -17.52 -0.96
CA ASN A 49 23.46 -18.10 -2.29
C ASN A 49 23.16 -19.62 -2.26
N PRO A 50 22.57 -20.19 -3.33
CA PRO A 50 22.10 -19.53 -4.57
C PRO A 50 20.67 -18.97 -4.47
N ARG A 51 20.02 -19.06 -3.30
CA ARG A 51 18.62 -18.65 -3.10
C ARG A 51 18.44 -17.17 -2.79
N LEU A 52 19.53 -16.44 -2.60
CA LEU A 52 19.52 -15.01 -2.35
C LEU A 52 19.12 -14.26 -3.62
N GLN A 53 18.07 -13.47 -3.51
CA GLN A 53 17.61 -12.56 -4.55
C GLN A 53 17.43 -11.20 -3.90
N VAL A 54 17.95 -10.15 -4.52
CA VAL A 54 17.84 -8.77 -4.00
C VAL A 54 17.23 -7.91 -5.09
N ALA A 55 16.33 -6.99 -4.74
CA ALA A 55 15.69 -6.08 -5.68
C ALA A 55 15.58 -4.68 -5.07
N ASN A 56 15.66 -3.65 -5.92
CA ASN A 56 15.37 -2.27 -5.52
C ASN A 56 13.92 -1.91 -5.86
N PHE A 57 13.11 -1.66 -4.83
CA PHE A 57 11.70 -1.32 -4.94
C PHE A 57 11.42 0.19 -5.01
N TRP A 58 12.44 1.03 -5.20
CA TRP A 58 12.25 2.49 -5.26
C TRP A 58 11.23 2.92 -6.33
N LYS A 59 11.24 2.24 -7.48
CA LYS A 59 10.33 2.47 -8.62
C LYS A 59 9.00 1.70 -8.51
N GLN A 60 8.75 1.00 -7.40
CA GLN A 60 7.49 0.30 -7.15
C GLN A 60 6.30 1.28 -7.14
N ARG A 61 5.10 0.75 -7.37
CA ARG A 61 3.84 1.44 -7.16
C ARG A 61 2.85 0.54 -6.45
N GLY A 62 2.01 1.10 -5.60
CA GLY A 62 1.16 0.30 -4.76
C GLY A 62 0.37 1.11 -3.75
N ILE A 63 -0.06 0.39 -2.73
CA ILE A 63 -0.60 0.94 -1.48
C ILE A 63 0.46 0.74 -0.39
N TYR A 64 0.55 1.67 0.54
CA TYR A 64 1.43 1.57 1.70
C TYR A 64 0.71 2.00 2.97
N VAL A 65 1.19 1.46 4.08
CA VAL A 65 0.73 1.77 5.44
C VAL A 65 1.95 2.23 6.23
N LEU A 66 1.86 3.39 6.87
CA LEU A 66 2.83 3.91 7.82
C LEU A 66 2.39 3.56 9.24
N TYR A 67 3.33 3.18 10.08
CA TYR A 67 3.10 2.79 11.47
C TYR A 67 3.91 3.66 12.42
N ASN A 68 3.29 3.98 13.55
CA ASN A 68 3.95 4.56 14.70
C ASN A 68 3.87 3.59 15.89
N ASP A 69 4.27 4.04 17.07
CA ASP A 69 4.31 3.21 18.28
C ASP A 69 2.92 2.72 18.74
N HIS A 70 1.84 3.34 18.27
CA HIS A 70 0.46 2.99 18.59
C HIS A 70 -0.21 2.11 17.54
N GLY A 71 0.47 1.82 16.42
CA GLY A 71 -0.04 0.99 15.33
C GLY A 71 -0.14 1.72 13.99
N PRO A 72 -1.09 1.34 13.11
CA PRO A 72 -1.30 2.02 11.83
C PRO A 72 -1.60 3.50 12.03
N TYR A 73 -0.82 4.34 11.35
CA TYR A 73 -0.91 5.80 11.44
C TYR A 73 -1.50 6.42 10.17
N TYR A 74 -1.08 5.95 9.00
CA TYR A 74 -1.48 6.54 7.73
C TYR A 74 -1.50 5.49 6.62
N VAL A 75 -2.50 5.54 5.77
CA VAL A 75 -2.56 4.74 4.54
C VAL A 75 -2.48 5.69 3.35
N GLY A 76 -1.71 5.31 2.34
CA GLY A 76 -1.68 6.04 1.08
C GLY A 76 -1.43 5.14 -0.12
N LYS A 77 -1.68 5.68 -1.31
CA LYS A 77 -1.43 5.01 -2.60
C LYS A 77 -0.48 5.80 -3.51
N THR A 78 0.10 5.10 -4.48
CA THR A 78 0.92 5.71 -5.55
C THR A 78 0.34 5.37 -6.93
N VAL A 79 -0.87 5.85 -7.22
CA VAL A 79 -1.50 5.81 -8.55
C VAL A 79 -1.26 7.15 -9.29
N GLY A 80 -1.06 7.09 -10.61
CA GLY A 80 -0.97 8.30 -11.46
C GLY A 80 0.34 9.09 -11.38
N GLY A 81 0.49 10.08 -12.27
CA GLY A 81 1.48 11.18 -12.17
C GLY A 81 2.97 10.83 -12.11
N GLY A 82 3.38 9.60 -12.47
CA GLY A 82 4.79 9.19 -12.36
C GLY A 82 5.27 8.97 -10.92
N MET A 83 4.37 9.03 -9.93
CA MET A 83 4.70 8.82 -8.51
C MET A 83 5.14 7.36 -8.29
N THR A 84 6.19 7.17 -7.48
CA THR A 84 6.67 5.85 -7.07
C THR A 84 6.68 5.76 -5.56
N LEU A 85 6.69 4.54 -5.04
CA LEU A 85 6.74 4.25 -3.62
C LEU A 85 7.91 4.95 -2.93
N GLY A 86 9.13 4.79 -3.45
CA GLY A 86 10.32 5.42 -2.88
C GLY A 86 10.24 6.94 -2.85
N LYS A 87 9.73 7.57 -3.93
CA LYS A 87 9.53 9.03 -3.97
C LYS A 87 8.54 9.50 -2.91
N ARG A 88 7.40 8.82 -2.79
CA ARG A 88 6.33 9.22 -1.86
C ARG A 88 6.74 9.03 -0.40
N LEU A 89 7.31 7.88 -0.07
CA LEU A 89 7.82 7.60 1.27
C LEU A 89 8.96 8.55 1.65
N SER A 90 9.87 8.87 0.72
CA SER A 90 10.94 9.87 0.93
C SER A 90 10.36 11.26 1.24
N GLN A 91 9.30 11.69 0.54
CA GLN A 91 8.61 12.95 0.85
C GLN A 91 8.03 12.93 2.27
N HIS A 92 7.41 11.82 2.68
CA HIS A 92 6.85 11.65 4.03
C HIS A 92 7.92 11.63 5.11
N TYR A 93 9.03 10.92 4.87
CA TYR A 93 10.14 10.81 5.81
C TYR A 93 10.86 12.14 6.01
N LEU A 94 11.17 12.83 4.90
CA LEU A 94 11.94 14.08 4.91
C LEU A 94 11.06 15.32 5.14
N GLY A 95 9.73 15.18 5.14
CA GLY A 95 8.79 16.31 5.29
C GLY A 95 8.78 17.26 4.08
N LEU A 96 9.05 16.73 2.88
CA LEU A 96 9.09 17.52 1.65
C LEU A 96 7.69 17.71 1.07
N ASN A 97 7.54 18.73 0.22
CA ASN A 97 6.30 19.03 -0.51
C ASN A 97 5.06 19.16 0.41
N GLY A 98 5.25 19.78 1.58
CA GLY A 98 4.18 19.99 2.56
C GLY A 98 3.71 18.72 3.26
N SER A 99 4.47 17.63 3.20
CA SER A 99 4.06 16.39 3.86
C SER A 99 4.03 16.54 5.39
N PRO A 100 2.89 16.23 6.05
CA PRO A 100 2.75 16.42 7.50
C PRO A 100 3.23 15.21 8.31
N HIS A 101 3.83 14.20 7.68
CA HIS A 101 4.10 12.89 8.32
C HIS A 101 5.53 12.74 8.85
N ARG A 102 6.40 13.74 8.68
CA ARG A 102 7.78 13.70 9.17
C ARG A 102 7.81 13.46 10.67
N GLY A 103 8.57 12.44 11.10
CA GLY A 103 8.74 12.08 12.50
C GLY A 103 7.50 11.46 13.17
N LYS A 104 6.46 11.11 12.40
CA LYS A 104 5.21 10.55 12.94
C LYS A 104 5.06 9.04 12.69
N TRP A 105 6.08 8.40 12.12
CA TRP A 105 6.10 6.98 11.80
C TRP A 105 7.54 6.48 11.80
N THR A 106 7.71 5.21 12.12
CA THR A 106 9.00 4.52 12.22
C THR A 106 9.06 3.28 11.35
N ARG A 107 7.91 2.70 11.01
CA ARG A 107 7.81 1.51 10.15
C ARG A 107 6.81 1.70 9.04
N PHE A 108 6.94 0.89 8.00
CA PHE A 108 5.99 0.90 6.89
C PHE A 108 5.84 -0.48 6.25
N SER A 109 4.65 -0.75 5.74
CA SER A 109 4.35 -1.90 4.89
C SER A 109 3.93 -1.38 3.52
N TRP A 110 4.20 -2.16 2.48
CA TRP A 110 3.86 -1.78 1.12
C TRP A 110 3.43 -3.00 0.30
N PHE A 111 2.47 -2.78 -0.59
CA PHE A 111 1.83 -3.79 -1.41
C PHE A 111 1.86 -3.32 -2.87
N GLY A 112 2.80 -3.88 -3.62
CA GLY A 112 3.23 -3.40 -4.92
C GLY A 112 2.64 -4.16 -6.10
N TRP A 113 2.41 -3.45 -7.20
CA TRP A 113 1.88 -4.02 -8.44
C TRP A 113 2.98 -4.54 -9.38
N HIS A 114 4.20 -4.04 -9.26
CA HIS A 114 5.34 -4.58 -9.99
C HIS A 114 5.82 -5.87 -9.32
N GLY A 115 5.92 -6.94 -10.10
CA GLY A 115 6.62 -8.16 -9.68
C GLY A 115 8.13 -8.03 -9.89
N THR A 116 8.88 -9.07 -9.57
CA THR A 116 10.32 -9.17 -9.90
C THR A 116 10.52 -10.08 -11.12
N LEU A 117 11.59 -9.83 -11.86
CA LEU A 117 12.09 -10.68 -12.93
C LEU A 117 13.21 -11.58 -12.40
N LYS A 118 13.65 -12.55 -13.22
CA LYS A 118 14.88 -13.31 -12.96
C LYS A 118 16.13 -12.61 -13.51
N SER A 119 15.94 -11.67 -14.43
CA SER A 119 17.02 -10.86 -14.98
C SER A 119 17.45 -9.80 -13.96
N THR A 120 18.75 -9.60 -13.84
CA THR A 120 19.33 -8.59 -12.96
C THR A 120 19.82 -7.37 -13.74
N ASP A 121 19.98 -6.25 -13.05
CA ASP A 121 20.73 -5.10 -13.55
C ASP A 121 22.25 -5.36 -13.46
N GLU A 122 23.04 -4.34 -13.81
CA GLU A 122 24.52 -4.36 -13.75
C GLU A 122 25.07 -4.58 -12.34
N ARG A 123 24.26 -4.39 -11.30
CA ARG A 123 24.62 -4.59 -9.89
C ARG A 123 24.20 -5.96 -9.36
N GLY A 124 23.55 -6.78 -10.19
CA GLY A 124 23.00 -8.07 -9.76
C GLY A 124 21.64 -7.97 -9.04
N LEU A 125 20.99 -6.81 -9.06
CA LEU A 125 19.66 -6.64 -8.47
C LEU A 125 18.57 -7.06 -9.45
N GLN A 126 17.58 -7.81 -8.98
CA GLN A 126 16.45 -8.24 -9.79
C GLN A 126 15.67 -7.05 -10.33
N ASN A 127 15.41 -7.07 -11.63
CA ASN A 127 14.63 -6.04 -12.30
C ASN A 127 13.15 -6.12 -11.89
N LEU A 128 12.49 -4.96 -11.79
CA LEU A 128 11.04 -4.90 -11.60
C LEU A 128 10.32 -5.17 -12.93
N ARG A 129 9.33 -6.05 -12.91
CA ARG A 129 8.46 -6.32 -14.05
C ARG A 129 7.58 -5.10 -14.30
N ALA A 130 7.56 -4.60 -15.54
CA ALA A 130 6.67 -3.51 -15.94
C ALA A 130 5.19 -3.87 -15.68
N LEU A 131 4.42 -2.88 -15.27
CA LEU A 131 3.00 -3.04 -15.00
C LEU A 131 2.23 -3.03 -16.33
N PRO A 132 1.34 -4.01 -16.60
CA PRO A 132 0.50 -3.94 -17.79
C PRO A 132 -0.39 -2.69 -17.72
N LYS A 133 -0.32 -1.81 -18.72
CA LYS A 133 -1.05 -0.53 -18.75
C LYS A 133 -2.55 -0.71 -18.49
N LYS A 134 -3.14 -1.77 -19.06
CA LYS A 134 -4.55 -2.13 -18.90
C LYS A 134 -4.96 -2.37 -17.44
N LEU A 135 -4.06 -2.95 -16.63
CA LEU A 135 -4.34 -3.23 -15.22
C LEU A 135 -4.49 -1.93 -14.41
N LEU A 136 -3.76 -0.86 -14.73
CA LEU A 136 -3.89 0.43 -14.05
C LEU A 136 -5.17 1.16 -14.43
N THR A 137 -5.49 1.21 -15.72
CA THR A 137 -6.66 1.95 -16.22
C THR A 137 -7.94 1.34 -15.66
N ASP A 138 -8.05 0.00 -15.68
CA ASP A 138 -9.27 -0.70 -15.28
C ASP A 138 -9.44 -0.78 -13.74
N SER A 139 -8.37 -0.57 -12.95
CA SER A 139 -8.40 -0.81 -11.50
C SER A 139 -8.44 0.46 -10.65
N THR A 140 -8.53 1.66 -11.22
CA THR A 140 -8.42 2.92 -10.44
C THR A 140 -9.45 3.01 -9.32
N HIS A 141 -10.72 2.67 -9.61
CA HIS A 141 -11.78 2.63 -8.60
C HIS A 141 -11.50 1.57 -7.53
N THR A 142 -11.08 0.36 -7.93
CA THR A 142 -10.69 -0.69 -6.99
C THR A 142 -9.55 -0.28 -6.07
N VAL A 143 -8.53 0.45 -6.56
CA VAL A 143 -7.44 0.94 -5.70
C VAL A 143 -7.96 1.94 -4.68
N HIS A 144 -8.87 2.83 -5.09
CA HIS A 144 -9.49 3.75 -4.16
C HIS A 144 -10.31 3.02 -3.11
N ASP A 145 -11.15 2.05 -3.49
CA ASP A 145 -11.93 1.27 -2.54
C ASP A 145 -11.04 0.49 -1.55
N ILE A 146 -9.91 -0.06 -1.99
CA ILE A 146 -8.96 -0.73 -1.09
C ILE A 146 -8.31 0.28 -0.14
N GLU A 147 -7.94 1.46 -0.62
CA GLU A 147 -7.39 2.52 0.25
C GLU A 147 -8.42 2.95 1.30
N SER A 148 -9.65 3.25 0.88
CA SER A 148 -10.76 3.62 1.78
C SER A 148 -11.04 2.51 2.79
N LEU A 149 -11.07 1.24 2.35
CA LEU A 149 -11.22 0.09 3.24
C LEU A 149 -10.13 0.05 4.31
N LEU A 150 -8.86 0.26 3.93
CA LEU A 150 -7.75 0.25 4.88
C LEU A 150 -7.80 1.45 5.84
N ILE A 151 -8.15 2.64 5.34
CA ILE A 151 -8.31 3.84 6.18
C ILE A 151 -9.41 3.62 7.23
N CYS A 152 -10.56 3.09 6.80
CA CYS A 152 -11.69 2.84 7.68
C CYS A 152 -11.39 1.74 8.70
N THR A 153 -10.90 0.58 8.25
CA THR A 153 -10.70 -0.60 9.12
C THR A 153 -9.53 -0.45 10.08
N LEU A 154 -8.47 0.27 9.69
CA LEU A 154 -7.33 0.53 10.55
C LEU A 154 -7.51 1.79 11.39
N GLY A 155 -8.64 2.51 11.25
CA GLY A 155 -8.93 3.73 11.99
C GLY A 155 -7.98 4.90 11.73
N THR A 156 -7.20 4.85 10.64
CA THR A 156 -6.16 5.88 10.39
C THR A 156 -6.76 7.24 10.09
N ILE A 157 -8.06 7.31 9.78
CA ILE A 157 -8.82 8.55 9.64
C ILE A 157 -8.77 9.44 10.89
N HIS A 158 -8.66 8.83 12.07
CA HIS A 158 -8.64 9.56 13.34
C HIS A 158 -7.23 10.03 13.74
N VAL A 159 -6.20 9.72 12.95
CA VAL A 159 -4.80 9.98 13.33
C VAL A 159 -3.96 10.62 12.22
N GLY A 160 -3.89 10.02 11.03
CA GLY A 160 -3.00 10.47 9.95
C GLY A 160 -3.69 10.78 8.64
N ASN A 161 -4.84 10.16 8.36
CA ASN A 161 -5.66 10.42 7.18
C ASN A 161 -6.74 11.46 7.52
N ALA A 162 -6.51 12.76 7.25
CA ALA A 162 -7.44 13.81 7.68
C ALA A 162 -8.71 14.00 6.80
N ARG A 163 -8.84 13.26 5.69
CA ARG A 163 -10.03 13.32 4.82
C ARG A 163 -10.95 12.16 5.14
N GLU A 164 -12.25 12.43 5.24
CA GLU A 164 -13.28 11.41 5.08
C GLU A 164 -13.17 10.84 3.66
N GLU A 165 -12.39 9.77 3.53
CA GLU A 165 -12.40 8.94 2.34
C GLU A 165 -13.68 8.10 2.41
N ALA A 166 -14.72 8.57 1.71
CA ALA A 166 -15.94 7.81 1.51
C ALA A 166 -15.77 6.87 0.32
N PHE A 167 -16.26 5.64 0.46
CA PHE A 167 -16.45 4.75 -0.68
C PHE A 167 -17.37 5.43 -1.70
N THR A 168 -16.93 5.57 -2.97
CA THR A 168 -17.65 6.40 -3.96
C THR A 168 -19.09 5.93 -4.21
N ALA A 169 -19.35 4.63 -4.09
CA ALA A 169 -20.64 4.03 -4.43
C ALA A 169 -21.25 3.18 -3.29
N ALA A 170 -20.81 3.36 -2.04
CA ALA A 170 -21.33 2.60 -0.91
C ALA A 170 -22.06 3.48 0.11
N ALA A 171 -23.14 2.95 0.67
CA ALA A 171 -23.82 3.53 1.83
C ALA A 171 -23.30 2.86 3.11
N ARG A 172 -23.00 3.65 4.15
CA ARG A 172 -22.69 3.13 5.48
C ARG A 172 -23.99 2.74 6.18
N TRP A 173 -24.01 1.54 6.74
CA TRP A 173 -25.10 1.04 7.58
C TRP A 173 -24.64 0.98 9.03
N GLU A 174 -25.54 1.28 9.95
CA GLU A 174 -25.29 1.18 11.39
C GLU A 174 -26.05 -0.01 11.97
N GLN A 175 -25.41 -0.69 12.92
CA GLN A 175 -26.04 -1.81 13.60
C GLN A 175 -27.20 -1.30 14.46
N ILE A 176 -28.39 -1.84 14.22
CA ILE A 176 -29.50 -1.73 15.17
C ILE A 176 -29.21 -2.68 16.34
N TRP A 177 -29.22 -2.15 17.56
CA TRP A 177 -29.02 -2.98 18.73
C TRP A 177 -30.21 -3.90 18.94
N HIS A 178 -29.96 -5.10 19.49
CA HIS A 178 -31.02 -6.10 19.66
C HIS A 178 -32.23 -5.57 20.43
N HIS A 179 -32.02 -4.73 21.45
CA HIS A 179 -33.10 -4.14 22.25
C HIS A 179 -33.88 -3.02 21.53
N GLU A 180 -33.34 -2.48 20.44
CA GLU A 180 -33.99 -1.43 19.62
C GLU A 180 -34.71 -2.02 18.40
N ARG A 181 -34.55 -3.33 18.15
CA ARG A 181 -35.08 -4.02 16.96
C ARG A 181 -36.55 -3.68 16.70
N ASP A 182 -37.41 -3.92 17.69
CA ASP A 182 -38.85 -3.79 17.50
C ASP A 182 -39.25 -2.33 17.25
N HIS A 183 -38.57 -1.37 17.90
CA HIS A 183 -38.76 0.06 17.65
C HIS A 183 -38.54 0.43 16.18
N TYR A 184 -37.46 -0.05 15.58
CA TYR A 184 -37.15 0.23 14.18
C TYR A 184 -38.06 -0.55 13.21
N LEU A 185 -38.39 -1.81 13.50
CA LEU A 185 -39.26 -2.61 12.64
C LEU A 185 -40.69 -2.06 12.58
N THR A 186 -41.28 -1.67 13.71
CA THR A 186 -42.62 -1.06 13.72
C THR A 186 -42.68 0.24 12.89
N LYS A 187 -41.61 1.05 12.90
CA LYS A 187 -41.51 2.26 12.08
C LYS A 187 -41.45 1.98 10.57
N VAL A 188 -40.89 0.84 10.17
CA VAL A 188 -40.85 0.41 8.77
C VAL A 188 -42.22 -0.10 8.34
N GLU A 189 -42.86 -0.93 9.16
CA GLU A 189 -44.21 -1.46 8.90
C GLU A 189 -45.23 -0.33 8.75
N SER A 190 -45.21 0.68 9.63
CA SER A 190 -46.13 1.83 9.54
C SER A 190 -45.98 2.64 8.25
N ARG A 191 -44.82 2.58 7.58
CA ARG A 191 -44.60 3.26 6.28
C ARG A 191 -45.14 2.48 5.09
N LEU A 192 -45.38 1.17 5.23
CA LEU A 192 -45.92 0.33 4.15
C LEU A 192 -47.45 0.42 4.05
N TYR A 193 -48.11 0.84 5.13
CA TYR A 193 -49.56 0.98 5.23
C TYR A 193 -50.04 2.45 5.24
N ALA A 194 -49.14 3.39 4.93
CA ALA A 194 -49.43 4.81 4.73
C ALA A 194 -49.34 5.15 3.24
#